data_AF-L9YWE9-F1
#
_entry.id   AF-L9YWE9-F1
#
_cell.length_a   1.000
_cell.length_b   1.000
_cell.length_c   1.000
_cell.angle_alpha   90.00
_cell.angle_beta   90.00
_cell.angle_gamma   90.00
#
_symmetry.space_group_name_H-M   'P 1'
#
loop_
_entity.id
_entity.type
_entity.pdbx_description
1 polymer ?
#
loop_
_entity_poly.entity_id
_entity_poly.type
_entity_poly.pdbx_seq_one_letter_code
_entity_poly.pdbx_strand_id
1 'polypeptide(L)'
;MTDDPDNDQVRAFAEVGRDLLSFELETAADDLYYEFRKASKKARNADRITETDARRLAHAMERADMFVDAFYDVCPEADRPPTIEDLVSVEELQQITARSPVDDSDE
;
A
#
# COMPACT_ATOMS: atom_id res chain seq x y z
N MET A 1 40.45 -10.81 23.21
CA MET A 1 39.27 -10.46 22.42
C MET A 1 38.13 -11.24 23.03
N THR A 2 37.34 -10.60 23.87
CA THR A 2 36.15 -11.18 24.47
C THR A 2 35.04 -11.00 23.46
N ASP A 3 34.62 -12.08 22.82
CA ASP A 3 33.34 -12.13 22.11
C ASP A 3 32.27 -11.88 23.18
N ASP A 4 31.64 -10.72 23.11
CA ASP A 4 30.62 -10.28 24.06
C ASP A 4 29.28 -10.90 23.61
N PRO A 5 28.76 -11.92 24.31
CA PRO A 5 27.58 -12.67 23.87
C PRO A 5 26.33 -11.78 23.73
N ASP A 6 26.30 -10.63 24.41
CA ASP A 6 25.21 -9.65 24.30
C ASP A 6 25.19 -8.99 22.91
N ASN A 7 26.35 -8.79 22.28
CA ASN A 7 26.46 -8.19 20.94
C ASN A 7 26.02 -9.16 19.84
N ASP A 8 26.34 -10.45 20.00
CA ASP A 8 25.90 -11.51 19.08
C ASP A 8 24.38 -11.69 19.14
N GLN A 9 23.79 -11.61 20.34
CA GLN A 9 22.34 -11.69 20.51
C GLN A 9 21.62 -10.50 19.88
N VAL A 10 22.12 -9.27 20.08
CA VAL A 10 21.56 -8.06 19.45
C VAL A 10 21.64 -8.16 17.92
N ARG A 11 22.76 -8.65 17.38
CA ARG A 11 22.93 -8.85 15.94
C ARG A 11 21.97 -9.89 15.37
N ALA A 12 21.79 -11.02 16.05
CA ALA A 12 20.85 -12.07 15.64
C ALA A 12 19.41 -11.54 15.62
N PHE A 13 19.00 -10.75 16.63
CA PHE A 13 17.67 -10.12 16.62
C PHE A 13 17.51 -9.10 15.49
N ALA A 14 18.56 -8.33 15.19
CA ALA A 14 18.55 -7.41 14.07
C ALA A 14 18.46 -8.15 12.71
N GLU A 15 19.10 -9.31 12.58
CA GLU A 15 18.98 -10.19 11.41
C GLU A 15 17.54 -10.69 11.25
N VAL A 16 16.95 -11.27 12.29
CA VAL A 16 15.54 -11.72 12.26
C VAL A 16 14.57 -10.57 11.95
N GLY A 17 14.82 -9.38 12.51
CA GLY A 17 14.00 -8.19 12.23
C GLY A 17 14.06 -7.75 10.78
N ARG A 18 15.24 -7.81 10.14
CA ARG A 18 15.41 -7.51 8.71
C ARG A 18 14.72 -8.54 7.83
N ASP A 19 14.84 -9.82 8.16
CA ASP A 19 14.20 -10.89 7.40
C ASP A 19 12.67 -10.79 7.48
N LEU A 20 12.14 -10.51 8.68
CA LEU A 20 10.70 -10.29 8.87
C LEU A 20 10.23 -9.07 8.08
N LEU A 21 10.96 -7.95 8.15
CA LEU A 21 10.61 -6.76 7.37
C LEU A 21 10.62 -7.04 5.86
N SER A 22 11.65 -7.74 5.36
CA SER A 22 11.73 -8.12 3.95
C SER A 22 10.54 -8.96 3.52
N PHE A 23 10.17 -9.97 4.32
CA PHE A 23 9.01 -10.83 4.05
C PHE A 23 7.70 -10.05 4.04
N GLU A 24 7.50 -9.14 5.00
CA GLU A 24 6.30 -8.33 5.10
C GLU A 24 6.17 -7.35 3.92
N LEU A 25 7.29 -6.79 3.45
CA LEU A 25 7.34 -5.93 2.27
C LEU A 25 6.99 -6.70 0.99
N GLU A 26 7.54 -7.89 0.81
CA GLU A 26 7.21 -8.77 -0.32
C GLU A 26 5.72 -9.15 -0.30
N THR A 27 5.20 -9.50 0.87
CA THR A 27 3.77 -9.83 1.05
C THR A 27 2.88 -8.64 0.73
N ALA A 28 3.21 -7.44 1.22
CA ALA A 28 2.44 -6.24 0.92
C ALA A 28 2.47 -5.89 -0.58
N ALA A 29 3.61 -6.07 -1.25
CA ALA A 29 3.73 -5.84 -2.68
C ALA A 29 2.89 -6.84 -3.50
N ASP A 30 2.91 -8.12 -3.13
CA ASP A 30 2.10 -9.16 -3.78
C ASP A 30 0.60 -8.94 -3.59
N ASP A 31 0.17 -8.58 -2.37
CA ASP A 31 -1.22 -8.25 -2.06
C ASP A 31 -1.70 -7.05 -2.88
N LEU A 32 -0.90 -5.99 -2.94
CA LEU A 32 -1.18 -4.78 -3.70
C LEU A 32 -1.31 -5.10 -5.20
N TYR A 33 -0.34 -5.82 -5.76
CA TYR A 33 -0.36 -6.23 -7.16
C TYR A 33 -1.59 -7.09 -7.49
N TYR A 34 -1.93 -8.04 -6.62
CA TYR A 34 -3.08 -8.92 -6.80
C TYR A 34 -4.40 -8.14 -6.85
N GLU A 35 -4.65 -7.27 -5.87
CA GLU A 35 -5.91 -6.53 -5.81
C GLU A 35 -6.03 -5.49 -6.94
N PHE A 36 -4.95 -4.79 -7.32
CA PHE A 36 -4.97 -3.92 -8.50
C PHE A 36 -5.26 -4.70 -9.78
N ARG A 37 -4.63 -5.86 -9.97
CA ARG A 37 -4.86 -6.70 -11.16
C ARG A 37 -6.30 -7.20 -11.23
N LYS A 38 -6.88 -7.54 -10.08
CA LYS A 38 -8.28 -7.97 -9.98
C LYS A 38 -9.24 -6.82 -10.31
N ALA A 39 -9.02 -5.63 -9.76
CA ALA A 39 -9.81 -4.44 -10.07
C ALA A 39 -9.70 -4.06 -11.56
N SER A 40 -8.49 -4.08 -12.11
CA SER A 40 -8.23 -3.82 -13.54
C SER A 40 -8.98 -4.81 -14.44
N LYS A 41 -8.96 -6.11 -14.10
CA LYS A 41 -9.69 -7.13 -14.86
C LYS A 41 -11.19 -6.89 -14.84
N LYS A 42 -11.77 -6.54 -13.68
CA LYS A 42 -13.18 -6.22 -13.56
C LYS A 42 -13.56 -5.00 -14.40
N ALA A 43 -12.79 -3.91 -14.30
CA ALA A 43 -13.00 -2.71 -15.09
C ALA A 43 -12.93 -3.00 -16.60
N ARG A 44 -11.93 -3.77 -17.05
CA ARG A 44 -11.77 -4.17 -18.46
C ARG A 44 -12.95 -4.99 -18.99
N ASN A 45 -13.49 -5.87 -18.16
CA ASN A 45 -14.60 -6.75 -18.53
C ASN A 45 -15.97 -6.08 -18.37
N ALA A 46 -16.02 -4.83 -17.89
CA ALA A 46 -17.24 -4.18 -17.42
C ALA A 46 -17.99 -5.01 -16.36
N ASP A 47 -17.26 -5.77 -15.53
CA ASP A 47 -17.82 -6.49 -14.39
C ASP A 47 -18.23 -5.49 -13.31
N ARG A 48 -19.31 -5.79 -12.57
CA ARG A 48 -19.71 -4.98 -11.41
C ARG A 48 -18.59 -4.93 -10.36
N ILE A 49 -18.14 -3.71 -10.07
CA ILE A 49 -17.25 -3.42 -8.93
C ILE A 49 -18.11 -3.32 -7.68
N THR A 50 -17.76 -4.08 -6.65
CA THR A 50 -18.50 -4.11 -5.38
C THR A 50 -17.78 -3.30 -4.31
N GLU A 51 -18.50 -2.91 -3.26
CA GLU A 51 -17.90 -2.32 -2.05
C GLU A 51 -16.78 -3.20 -1.47
N THR A 52 -16.92 -4.52 -1.55
CA THR A 52 -15.90 -5.46 -1.07
C THR A 52 -14.62 -5.35 -1.90
N ASP A 53 -14.70 -5.13 -3.21
CA ASP A 53 -13.52 -4.95 -4.06
C ASP A 53 -12.80 -3.64 -3.71
N ALA A 54 -13.55 -2.56 -3.53
CA ALA A 54 -13.00 -1.27 -3.12
C ALA A 54 -12.31 -1.36 -1.75
N ARG A 55 -12.95 -2.00 -0.76
CA ARG A 55 -12.38 -2.17 0.58
C ARG A 55 -11.09 -3.00 0.58
N ARG A 56 -11.03 -4.07 -0.22
CA ARG A 56 -9.81 -4.89 -0.34
C ARG A 56 -8.65 -4.11 -0.93
N LEU A 57 -8.92 -3.36 -2.01
CA LEU A 57 -7.91 -2.52 -2.63
C LEU A 57 -7.41 -1.43 -1.66
N ALA A 58 -8.32 -0.77 -0.95
CA ALA A 58 -7.98 0.24 0.04
C ALA A 58 -7.10 -0.32 1.17
N HIS A 59 -7.45 -1.48 1.74
CA HIS A 59 -6.65 -2.12 2.78
C HIS A 59 -5.26 -2.52 2.28
N ALA A 60 -5.14 -3.01 1.03
CA ALA A 60 -3.84 -3.33 0.44
C ALA A 60 -2.97 -2.07 0.27
N MET A 61 -3.57 -0.94 -0.13
CA MET A 61 -2.90 0.34 -0.22
C MET A 61 -2.45 0.87 1.15
N GLU A 62 -3.33 0.87 2.17
CA GLU A 62 -2.97 1.29 3.54
C GLU A 62 -1.81 0.46 4.10
N ARG A 63 -1.82 -0.86 3.89
CA ARG A 63 -0.74 -1.73 4.35
C ARG A 63 0.59 -1.37 3.68
N ALA A 64 0.59 -1.13 2.37
CA ALA A 64 1.79 -0.72 1.64
C ALA A 64 2.28 0.66 2.08
N ASP A 65 1.37 1.61 2.29
CA ASP A 65 1.67 2.98 2.71
C ASP A 65 2.33 3.03 4.10
N MET A 66 1.83 2.25 5.06
CA MET A 66 2.45 2.09 6.38
C MET A 66 3.93 1.70 6.30
N PHE A 67 4.30 0.81 5.37
CA PHE A 67 5.70 0.43 5.19
C PHE A 67 6.53 1.51 4.50
N VAL A 68 5.96 2.23 3.53
CA VAL A 68 6.61 3.39 2.89
C VAL A 68 6.88 4.48 3.92
N ASP A 69 5.93 4.76 4.81
CA ASP A 69 6.12 5.70 5.92
C ASP A 69 7.28 5.29 6.83
N ALA A 70 7.35 4.01 7.21
CA ALA A 70 8.45 3.48 8.01
C ALA A 70 9.81 3.66 7.33
N PHE A 71 9.88 3.60 6.00
CA PHE A 71 11.11 3.88 5.25
C PHE A 71 11.51 5.35 5.29
N TYR A 72 10.55 6.28 5.20
CA TYR A 72 10.85 7.71 5.32
C TYR A 72 11.28 8.08 6.74
N ASP A 73 10.71 7.44 7.76
CA ASP A 73 11.10 7.68 9.16
C ASP A 73 12.55 7.29 9.45
N VAL A 74 13.06 6.25 8.77
CA VAL A 74 14.47 5.82 8.89
C VAL A 74 15.41 6.52 7.91
N CYS A 75 14.89 7.22 6.91
CA CYS A 75 15.65 7.97 5.92
C CYS A 75 15.21 9.45 5.92
N PRO A 76 15.55 10.22 6.98
CA PRO A 76 15.05 11.59 7.16
C PRO A 76 15.57 12.58 6.11
N GLU A 77 16.61 12.20 5.36
CA GLU A 77 17.16 13.00 4.26
C GLU A 77 16.38 12.80 2.94
N ALA A 78 15.48 11.83 2.86
CA ALA A 78 14.68 11.59 1.66
C ALA A 78 13.52 12.58 1.57
N ASP A 79 13.40 13.23 0.41
CA ASP A 79 12.25 14.08 0.10
C ASP A 79 11.01 13.20 -0.13
N ARG A 80 9.97 13.41 0.67
CA ARG A 80 8.67 12.74 0.45
C ARG A 80 8.01 13.30 -0.81
N PRO A 81 7.50 12.45 -1.71
CA PRO A 81 6.71 12.90 -2.84
C PRO A 81 5.42 13.57 -2.34
N PRO A 82 4.86 14.50 -3.12
CA PRO A 82 3.55 15.09 -2.82
C PRO A 82 2.47 14.00 -2.78
N THR A 83 1.51 14.15 -1.85
CA THR A 83 0.36 13.23 -1.74
C THR A 83 -0.62 13.45 -2.90
N ILE A 84 -1.55 12.52 -3.11
CA ILE A 84 -2.59 12.72 -4.14
C ILE A 84 -3.42 13.98 -3.87
N GLU A 85 -3.64 14.34 -2.60
CA GLU A 85 -4.36 15.57 -2.21
C GLU A 85 -3.59 16.83 -2.61
N ASP A 86 -2.26 16.77 -2.64
CA ASP A 86 -1.41 17.85 -3.12
C ASP A 86 -1.39 17.95 -4.66
N LEU A 87 -1.70 16.84 -5.36
CA LEU A 87 -1.59 16.73 -6.81
C LEU A 87 -2.91 16.92 -7.55
N VAL A 88 -4.04 16.63 -6.91
CA VAL A 88 -5.35 16.60 -7.56
C VAL A 88 -6.31 17.50 -6.78
N SER A 89 -6.87 18.49 -7.47
CA SER A 89 -7.89 19.34 -6.87
C SER A 89 -9.17 18.56 -6.56
N VAL A 90 -9.94 19.02 -5.56
CA VAL A 90 -11.26 18.45 -5.24
C VAL A 90 -12.18 18.44 -6.48
N GLU A 91 -12.07 19.46 -7.34
CA GLU A 91 -12.84 19.57 -8.58
C GLU A 91 -12.44 18.51 -9.61
N GLU A 92 -11.15 18.17 -9.71
CA GLU A 92 -10.68 17.08 -10.58
C GLU A 92 -11.11 15.70 -10.04
N LEU A 93 -11.07 15.49 -8.72
CA LEU A 93 -11.59 14.26 -8.10
C LEU A 93 -13.09 14.08 -8.37
N GLN A 94 -13.86 15.16 -8.28
CA GLN A 94 -15.28 15.18 -8.63
C GLN A 94 -15.52 14.88 -10.11
N GLN A 95 -14.67 15.38 -11.02
CA GLN A 95 -14.78 15.07 -12.45
C GLN A 95 -14.44 13.61 -12.76
N ILE A 96 -13.45 13.03 -12.08
CA ILE A 96 -13.07 11.61 -12.25
C ILE A 96 -14.22 10.72 -11.79
N THR A 97 -14.81 11.01 -10.64
CA THR A 97 -15.97 10.26 -10.13
C THR A 97 -17.22 10.44 -11.00
N ALA A 98 -17.48 11.65 -11.51
CA ALA A 98 -18.62 11.91 -12.40
C ALA A 98 -18.54 11.18 -13.77
N ARG A 99 -17.33 10.80 -14.23
CA ARG A 99 -17.15 10.02 -15.47
C ARG A 99 -17.50 8.54 -15.34
N SER A 100 -17.65 8.05 -14.11
CA SER A 100 -18.14 6.71 -13.79
C SER A 100 -19.39 6.85 -12.93
N PRO A 101 -20.55 7.22 -13.52
CA PRO A 101 -21.79 7.27 -12.76
C PRO A 101 -22.04 5.88 -12.17
N VAL A 102 -22.13 5.81 -10.84
CA VAL A 102 -22.69 4.65 -10.16
C VAL A 102 -24.12 4.60 -10.63
N ASP A 103 -24.47 3.53 -11.35
CA ASP A 103 -25.85 3.30 -11.76
C ASP A 103 -26.63 3.02 -10.47
N ASP A 104 -27.34 4.03 -9.96
CA ASP A 104 -28.33 3.90 -8.89
C ASP A 104 -29.52 3.08 -9.45
N SER A 105 -29.29 1.81 -9.71
CA SER A 105 -30.33 0.84 -10.03
C SER A 105 -30.77 0.14 -8.75
N ASP A 106 -31.45 0.89 -7.88
CA ASP A 106 -32.37 0.35 -6.87
C ASP A 106 -33.81 0.67 -7.34
N GLU A 107 -34.35 -0.18 -8.22
CA GLU A 107 -35.80 -0.41 -8.42
C GLU A 107 -36.08 -1.91 -8.62
#